data_AF-A0A350DIR0-F1
#
_entry.id   AF-A0A350DIR0-F1
#
_cell.length_a   1.000
_cell.length_b   1.000
_cell.length_c   1.000
_cell.angle_alpha   90.00
_cell.angle_beta   90.00
_cell.angle_gamma   90.00
#
_symmetry.space_group_name_H-M   'P 1'
#
loop_
_entity.id
_entity.type
_entity.pdbx_description
1 polymer ?
#
loop_
_entity_poly.entity_id
_entity_poly.type
_entity_poly.pdbx_seq_one_letter_code
_entity_poly.pdbx_strand_id
1 'polypeptide(L)'
;VYGALLCAERGLSHITLALVYLDIASGQETRLTLDARAEELAAFFADQCQRFLAWAEQEAAHRECRDAWLATLTFPHVDFRPGQRALAEDVFKAASTGRCLLAQAPTGIGKTLGTLFPMLSAMPRQRLDRIAFLTMKTPGRRLALDALASLDAPAQPLKVLELVARDKACEYPG
;
A
#
# COMPACT_ATOMS: atom_id res chain seq x y z
N VAL A 1 23.16 -9.03 0.96
CA VAL A 1 22.32 -10.21 0.60
C VAL A 1 22.97 -11.03 -0.51
N TYR A 2 23.03 -10.55 -1.76
CA TYR A 2 23.58 -11.35 -2.87
C TYR A 2 25.02 -11.85 -2.66
N GLY A 3 25.89 -11.03 -2.06
CA GLY A 3 27.24 -11.47 -1.68
C GLY A 3 27.25 -12.69 -0.75
N ALA A 4 26.37 -12.72 0.26
CA ALA A 4 26.25 -13.84 1.19
C ALA A 4 25.80 -15.12 0.47
N LEU A 5 24.78 -15.00 -0.40
CA LEU A 5 24.26 -16.11 -1.19
C LEU A 5 25.34 -16.68 -2.12
N LEU A 6 26.09 -15.81 -2.79
CA LEU A 6 27.15 -16.20 -3.72
C LEU A 6 28.34 -16.85 -3.01
N CYS A 7 28.74 -16.33 -1.84
CA CYS A 7 29.77 -16.96 -1.03
C CYS A 7 29.35 -18.35 -0.55
N ALA A 8 28.09 -18.53 -0.13
CA ALA A 8 27.56 -19.83 0.30
C ALA A 8 27.46 -20.83 -0.86
N GLU A 9 26.93 -20.39 -2.01
CA GLU A 9 26.78 -21.23 -3.21
C GLU A 9 28.12 -21.72 -3.74
N ARG A 10 29.16 -20.87 -3.72
CA ARG A 10 30.46 -21.15 -4.33
C ARG A 10 31.57 -21.50 -3.34
N GLY A 11 31.27 -21.55 -2.05
CA GLY A 11 32.26 -21.82 -0.99
C GLY A 11 33.37 -20.77 -0.92
N LEU A 12 33.08 -19.49 -1.21
CA LEU A 12 34.06 -18.42 -1.15
C LEU A 12 34.24 -17.95 0.30
N SER A 13 35.49 -17.74 0.73
CA SER A 13 35.81 -17.15 2.04
C SER A 13 35.72 -15.63 2.06
N HIS A 14 35.85 -14.99 0.89
CA HIS A 14 35.82 -13.55 0.70
C HIS A 14 35.29 -13.20 -0.69
N ILE A 15 34.73 -12.00 -0.83
CA ILE A 15 34.28 -11.45 -2.11
C ILE A 15 34.38 -9.92 -2.12
N THR A 16 34.73 -9.34 -3.27
CA THR A 16 34.62 -7.91 -3.51
C THR A 16 33.24 -7.59 -4.09
N LEU A 17 32.46 -6.79 -3.36
CA LEU A 17 31.19 -6.23 -3.83
C LEU A 17 31.44 -4.87 -4.49
N ALA A 18 30.67 -4.54 -5.51
CA ALA A 18 30.74 -3.24 -6.17
C ALA A 18 29.33 -2.66 -6.39
N LEU A 19 29.11 -1.44 -5.94
CA LEU A 19 27.99 -0.59 -6.33
C LEU A 19 28.47 0.36 -7.42
N VAL A 20 27.89 0.25 -8.61
CA VAL A 20 28.23 1.07 -9.78
C VAL A 20 27.05 1.97 -10.09
N TYR A 21 27.26 3.28 -9.94
CA TYR A 21 26.35 4.30 -10.46
C TYR A 21 26.74 4.63 -11.88
N LEU A 22 25.79 4.56 -12.82
CA LEU A 22 25.98 4.93 -14.20
C LEU A 22 25.16 6.19 -14.50
N ASP A 23 25.82 7.25 -14.94
CA ASP A 23 25.16 8.39 -15.54
C ASP A 23 24.75 8.03 -16.98
N ILE A 24 23.44 7.95 -17.24
CA ILE A 24 22.90 7.45 -18.51
C ILE A 24 23.22 8.40 -19.68
N ALA A 25 23.34 9.70 -19.43
CA ALA A 25 23.52 10.71 -20.48
C ALA A 25 24.99 10.78 -20.94
N SER A 26 25.93 10.72 -20.00
CA SER A 26 27.37 10.82 -20.24
C SER A 26 28.07 9.47 -20.36
N GLY A 27 27.44 8.39 -19.89
CA GLY A 27 28.05 7.06 -19.78
C GLY A 27 29.10 6.95 -18.67
N GLN A 28 29.23 7.97 -17.82
CA GLN A 28 30.24 7.96 -16.75
C GLN A 28 29.84 7.01 -15.62
N GLU A 29 30.78 6.18 -15.19
CA GLU A 29 30.61 5.27 -14.06
C GLU A 29 31.28 5.83 -12.79
N THR A 30 30.56 5.73 -11.67
CA THR A 30 31.12 5.92 -10.32
C THR A 30 30.99 4.60 -9.57
N ARG A 31 32.13 4.02 -9.19
CA ARG A 31 32.19 2.70 -8.55
C ARG A 31 32.60 2.82 -7.08
N LEU A 32 31.83 2.18 -6.22
CA LEU A 32 32.10 2.00 -4.80
C LEU A 32 32.31 0.51 -4.54
N THR A 33 33.47 0.14 -4.01
CA THR A 33 33.82 -1.26 -3.71
C THR A 33 33.88 -1.54 -2.22
N LEU A 34 33.52 -2.76 -1.84
CA LEU A 34 33.62 -3.27 -0.48
C LEU A 34 34.15 -4.69 -0.54
N ASP A 35 35.34 -4.93 0.02
CA ASP A 35 35.83 -6.27 0.28
C ASP A 35 35.18 -6.80 1.56
N ALA A 36 34.52 -7.96 1.48
CA ALA A 36 33.76 -8.51 2.57
C ALA A 36 34.05 -10.00 2.75
N ARG A 37 34.11 -10.44 4.01
CA ARG A 37 34.26 -11.86 4.35
C ARG A 37 32.91 -12.56 4.29
N ALA A 38 32.92 -13.85 3.98
CA ALA A 38 31.70 -14.65 3.93
C ALA A 38 30.94 -14.65 5.27
N GLU A 39 31.67 -14.68 6.39
CA GLU A 39 31.10 -14.65 7.75
C GLU A 39 30.33 -13.35 8.04
N GLU A 40 30.91 -12.20 7.67
CA GLU A 40 30.29 -10.88 7.84
C GLU A 40 29.02 -10.75 6.99
N LEU A 41 29.08 -11.24 5.75
CA LEU A 41 27.94 -11.25 4.83
C LEU A 41 26.83 -12.19 5.30
N ALA A 42 27.19 -13.35 5.86
CA ALA A 42 26.24 -14.29 6.42
C ALA A 42 25.52 -13.72 7.65
N ALA A 43 26.27 -13.09 8.57
CA ALA A 43 25.69 -12.42 9.73
C ALA A 43 24.75 -11.28 9.32
N PHE A 44 25.18 -10.43 8.38
CA PHE A 44 24.31 -9.39 7.81
C PHE A 44 23.05 -9.97 7.18
N PHE A 45 23.18 -11.04 6.38
CA PHE A 45 22.02 -11.68 5.74
C PHE A 45 21.03 -12.22 6.78
N ALA A 46 21.51 -12.90 7.82
CA ALA A 46 20.67 -13.41 8.89
C ALA A 46 19.90 -12.30 9.62
N ASP A 47 20.56 -11.17 9.93
CA ASP A 47 19.90 -9.99 10.51
C ASP A 47 18.81 -9.42 9.58
N GLN A 48 19.08 -9.32 8.27
CA GLN A 48 18.07 -8.88 7.30
C GLN A 48 16.87 -9.84 7.25
N CYS A 49 17.11 -11.16 7.31
CA CYS A 49 16.04 -12.15 7.37
C CYS A 49 15.19 -11.99 8.64
N GLN A 50 15.81 -11.79 9.80
CA GLN A 50 15.07 -11.58 11.06
C GLN A 50 14.22 -10.31 11.01
N ARG A 51 14.75 -9.20 10.50
CA ARG A 51 13.99 -7.95 10.32
C ARG A 51 12.82 -8.12 9.36
N PHE A 52 13.06 -8.82 8.24
CA PHE A 52 12.00 -9.10 7.27
C PHE A 52 10.90 -9.98 7.87
N LEU A 53 11.25 -11.03 8.61
CA LEU A 53 10.28 -11.90 9.29
C LEU A 53 9.43 -11.10 10.28
N ALA A 54 10.07 -10.31 11.14
CA ALA A 54 9.36 -9.45 12.10
C ALA A 54 8.39 -8.48 11.41
N TRP A 55 8.79 -7.88 10.29
CA TRP A 55 7.91 -7.03 9.49
C TRP A 55 6.76 -7.84 8.85
N ALA A 56 7.04 -9.01 8.29
CA ALA A 56 6.05 -9.85 7.63
C ALA A 56 4.97 -10.33 8.60
N GLU A 57 5.35 -10.70 9.82
CA GLU A 57 4.44 -11.07 10.90
C GLU A 57 3.54 -9.88 11.30
N GLN A 58 4.10 -8.68 11.44
CA GLN A 58 3.32 -7.47 11.72
C GLN A 58 2.32 -7.15 10.61
N GLU A 59 2.72 -7.28 9.34
CA GLU A 59 1.82 -7.03 8.21
C GLU A 59 0.73 -8.10 8.09
N ALA A 60 1.03 -9.36 8.38
CA ALA A 60 0.05 -10.44 8.45
C ALA A 60 -0.98 -10.20 9.56
N ALA A 61 -0.51 -9.91 10.79
CA ALA A 61 -1.39 -9.60 11.93
C ALA A 61 -2.26 -8.37 11.65
N HIS A 62 -1.69 -7.31 11.05
CA HIS A 62 -2.45 -6.14 10.63
C HIS A 62 -3.53 -6.50 9.59
N ARG A 63 -3.22 -7.35 8.60
CA ARG A 63 -4.19 -7.80 7.60
C ARG A 63 -5.35 -8.55 8.24
N GLU A 64 -5.07 -9.45 9.19
CA GLU A 64 -6.09 -10.20 9.94
C GLU A 64 -7.00 -9.27 10.75
N CYS A 65 -6.42 -8.35 11.53
CA CYS A 65 -7.19 -7.36 12.29
C CYS A 65 -8.04 -6.48 11.38
N ARG A 66 -7.47 -5.99 10.28
CA ARG A 66 -8.15 -5.19 9.27
C ARG A 66 -9.32 -5.93 8.66
N ASP A 67 -9.10 -7.17 8.22
CA ASP A 67 -10.12 -7.95 7.54
C ASP A 67 -11.26 -8.35 8.48
N ALA A 68 -10.94 -8.65 9.75
CA ALA A 68 -11.95 -8.88 10.79
C ALA A 68 -12.81 -7.63 11.03
N TRP A 69 -12.19 -6.44 11.14
CA TRP A 69 -12.93 -5.19 11.29
C TRP A 69 -13.80 -4.89 10.05
N LEU A 70 -13.24 -5.01 8.84
CA LEU A 70 -13.96 -4.80 7.59
C LEU A 70 -15.16 -5.74 7.41
N ALA A 71 -15.11 -6.96 7.96
CA ALA A 71 -16.24 -7.88 7.94
C ALA A 71 -17.43 -7.40 8.80
N THR A 72 -17.18 -6.52 9.79
CA THR A 72 -18.20 -5.91 10.65
C THR A 72 -18.64 -4.52 10.18
N LEU A 73 -18.03 -4.00 9.10
CA LEU A 73 -18.24 -2.64 8.63
C LEU A 73 -19.69 -2.43 8.18
N THR A 74 -20.38 -1.47 8.80
CA THR A 74 -21.71 -1.02 8.41
C THR A 74 -21.66 0.32 7.71
N PHE A 75 -22.67 0.62 6.89
CA PHE A 75 -22.79 1.94 6.29
C PHE A 75 -22.97 3.00 7.41
N PRO A 76 -22.24 4.13 7.40
CA PRO A 76 -22.15 5.02 8.55
C PRO A 76 -23.33 6.00 8.68
N HIS A 77 -24.29 5.96 7.75
CA HIS A 77 -25.50 6.78 7.79
C HIS A 77 -26.73 5.89 7.92
N VAL A 78 -27.81 6.45 8.49
CA VAL A 78 -29.09 5.74 8.67
C VAL A 78 -29.59 5.17 7.34
N ASP A 79 -29.52 5.99 6.28
CA ASP A 79 -29.98 5.61 4.95
C ASP A 79 -29.01 6.06 3.85
N PHE A 80 -29.06 5.34 2.73
CA PHE A 80 -28.41 5.74 1.50
C PHE A 80 -29.19 6.90 0.85
N ARG A 81 -28.48 7.86 0.28
CA ARG A 81 -29.10 8.87 -0.58
C ARG A 81 -29.67 8.23 -1.85
N PRO A 82 -30.66 8.86 -2.51
CA PRO A 82 -31.18 8.37 -3.79
C PRO A 82 -30.06 8.08 -4.81
N GLY A 83 -30.05 6.87 -5.37
CA GLY A 83 -29.04 6.39 -6.33
C GLY A 83 -27.70 5.96 -5.73
N GLN A 84 -27.40 6.30 -4.47
CA GLN A 84 -26.14 5.93 -3.82
C GLN A 84 -26.05 4.42 -3.54
N ARG A 85 -27.17 3.79 -3.14
CA ARG A 85 -27.25 2.34 -2.92
C ARG A 85 -26.96 1.56 -4.20
N ALA A 86 -27.59 1.93 -5.30
CA ALA A 86 -27.37 1.30 -6.61
C ALA A 86 -25.89 1.40 -7.03
N LEU A 87 -25.28 2.58 -6.90
CA LEU A 87 -23.84 2.75 -7.14
C LEU A 87 -23.00 1.82 -6.25
N ALA A 88 -23.33 1.70 -4.95
CA ALA A 88 -22.57 0.88 -4.03
C ALA A 88 -22.68 -0.62 -4.35
N GLU A 89 -23.87 -1.08 -4.73
CA GLU A 89 -24.13 -2.45 -5.17
C GLU A 89 -23.36 -2.80 -6.44
N ASP A 90 -23.37 -1.91 -7.43
CA ASP A 90 -22.61 -2.08 -8.67
C ASP A 90 -21.10 -2.15 -8.40
N VAL A 91 -20.57 -1.28 -7.53
CA VAL A 91 -19.15 -1.30 -7.15
C VAL A 91 -18.80 -2.60 -6.41
N PHE A 92 -19.61 -3.02 -5.44
CA PHE A 92 -19.38 -4.26 -4.71
C PHE A 92 -19.40 -5.48 -5.64
N LYS A 93 -20.34 -5.52 -6.59
CA LYS A 93 -20.45 -6.57 -7.60
C LYS A 93 -19.25 -6.59 -8.54
N ALA A 94 -18.81 -5.42 -9.00
CA ALA A 94 -17.63 -5.29 -9.85
C ALA A 94 -16.37 -5.80 -9.14
N ALA A 95 -16.15 -5.36 -7.88
CA ALA A 95 -15.05 -5.84 -7.06
C ALA A 95 -15.11 -7.36 -6.82
N SER A 96 -16.31 -7.89 -6.51
CA SER A 96 -16.53 -9.31 -6.24
C SER A 96 -16.40 -10.22 -7.46
N THR A 97 -16.49 -9.66 -8.67
CA THR A 97 -16.38 -10.41 -9.93
C THR A 97 -15.09 -10.11 -10.68
N GLY A 98 -14.20 -9.28 -10.12
CA GLY A 98 -12.97 -8.85 -10.79
C GLY A 98 -13.20 -8.08 -12.09
N ARG A 99 -14.34 -7.38 -12.22
CA ARG A 99 -14.72 -6.65 -13.43
C ARG A 99 -14.52 -5.15 -13.28
N CYS A 100 -14.27 -4.47 -14.41
CA CYS A 100 -14.26 -3.01 -14.46
C CYS A 100 -15.70 -2.47 -14.46
N LEU A 101 -15.93 -1.39 -13.70
CA LEU A 101 -17.18 -0.65 -13.69
C LEU A 101 -16.94 0.77 -14.19
N LEU A 102 -17.74 1.17 -15.18
CA LEU A 102 -17.90 2.57 -15.56
C LEU A 102 -19.28 3.02 -15.07
N ALA A 103 -19.31 3.90 -14.07
CA ALA A 103 -20.55 4.37 -13.47
C ALA A 103 -20.77 5.86 -13.75
N GLN A 104 -21.99 6.21 -14.19
CA GLN A 104 -22.45 7.59 -14.26
C GLN A 104 -23.35 7.86 -13.06
N ALA A 105 -23.00 8.88 -12.27
CA ALA A 105 -23.75 9.25 -11.09
C ALA A 105 -23.78 10.77 -10.93
N PRO A 106 -24.95 11.38 -10.63
CA PRO A 106 -25.06 12.83 -10.48
C PRO A 106 -24.19 13.37 -9.35
N THR A 107 -23.89 14.66 -9.38
CA THR A 107 -23.18 15.35 -8.29
C THR A 107 -24.03 15.32 -7.02
N GLY A 108 -23.39 15.36 -5.84
CA GLY A 108 -24.10 15.41 -4.56
C GLY A 108 -24.67 14.09 -4.01
N ILE A 109 -24.73 13.01 -4.80
CA ILE A 109 -25.28 11.71 -4.32
C ILE A 109 -24.41 10.96 -3.30
N GLY A 110 -23.22 11.49 -2.97
CA GLY A 110 -22.29 10.80 -2.08
C GLY A 110 -21.47 9.70 -2.78
N LYS A 111 -21.04 9.94 -4.03
CA LYS A 111 -20.22 8.99 -4.81
C LYS A 111 -19.00 8.49 -4.06
N THR A 112 -18.30 9.37 -3.36
CA THR A 112 -17.05 9.03 -2.65
C THR A 112 -17.25 7.92 -1.62
N LEU A 113 -18.18 8.11 -0.69
CA LEU A 113 -18.52 7.06 0.28
C LEU A 113 -19.21 5.87 -0.39
N GLY A 114 -20.05 6.13 -1.39
CA GLY A 114 -20.75 5.11 -2.18
C GLY A 114 -19.83 4.21 -3.01
N THR A 115 -18.56 4.57 -3.21
CA THR A 115 -17.55 3.69 -3.83
C THR A 115 -16.55 3.14 -2.80
N LEU A 116 -16.13 3.92 -1.80
CA LEU A 116 -15.17 3.48 -0.80
C LEU A 116 -15.75 2.39 0.12
N PHE A 117 -16.96 2.58 0.65
CA PHE A 117 -17.61 1.61 1.53
C PHE A 117 -17.73 0.21 0.90
N PRO A 118 -18.30 0.03 -0.32
CA PRO A 118 -18.39 -1.30 -0.93
C PRO A 118 -17.02 -1.89 -1.31
N MET A 119 -16.04 -1.07 -1.69
CA MET A 119 -14.67 -1.55 -1.95
C MET A 119 -14.01 -2.10 -0.68
N LEU A 120 -14.14 -1.37 0.43
CA LEU A 120 -13.67 -1.82 1.75
C LEU A 120 -14.40 -3.10 2.20
N SER A 121 -15.71 -3.18 1.97
CA SER A 121 -16.51 -4.37 2.28
C SER A 121 -16.13 -5.60 1.44
N ALA A 122 -15.67 -5.40 0.20
CA ALA A 122 -15.22 -6.48 -0.68
C ALA A 122 -13.80 -6.96 -0.34
N MET A 123 -12.99 -6.12 0.30
CA MET A 123 -11.56 -6.32 0.50
C MET A 123 -11.21 -7.65 1.19
N PRO A 124 -11.84 -8.06 2.33
CA PRO A 124 -11.56 -9.36 2.95
C PRO A 124 -11.98 -10.55 2.07
N ARG A 125 -13.13 -10.43 1.40
CA ARG A 125 -13.74 -11.51 0.61
C ARG A 125 -12.95 -11.81 -0.67
N GLN A 126 -12.37 -10.77 -1.25
CA GLN A 126 -11.63 -10.84 -2.52
C GLN A 126 -10.11 -10.82 -2.34
N ARG A 127 -9.63 -10.93 -1.10
CA ARG A 127 -8.20 -10.87 -0.75
C ARG A 127 -7.50 -9.65 -1.34
N LEU A 128 -8.19 -8.50 -1.35
CA LEU A 128 -7.60 -7.26 -1.81
C LEU A 128 -6.65 -6.75 -0.73
N ASP A 129 -5.41 -6.47 -1.11
CA ASP A 129 -4.42 -5.98 -0.15
C ASP A 129 -4.52 -4.47 0.07
N ARG A 130 -4.87 -3.72 -0.98
CA ARG A 130 -4.86 -2.24 -1.00
C ARG A 130 -5.95 -1.69 -1.90
N ILE A 131 -6.43 -0.49 -1.59
CA ILE A 131 -7.35 0.29 -2.44
C ILE A 131 -6.65 1.59 -2.80
N ALA A 132 -6.53 1.86 -4.11
CA ALA A 132 -6.03 3.14 -4.61
C ALA A 132 -7.23 4.01 -5.03
N PHE A 133 -7.43 5.13 -4.32
CA PHE A 133 -8.45 6.11 -4.68
C PHE A 133 -7.80 7.27 -5.45
N LEU A 134 -8.10 7.38 -6.74
CA LEU A 134 -7.50 8.37 -7.63
C LEU A 134 -8.48 9.52 -7.89
N THR A 135 -8.00 10.76 -7.75
CA THR A 135 -8.77 11.98 -8.01
C THR A 135 -7.98 12.92 -8.90
N MET A 136 -8.67 13.61 -9.81
CA MET A 136 -8.05 14.60 -10.70
C MET A 136 -7.58 15.86 -9.95
N LYS A 137 -8.26 16.23 -8.85
CA LYS A 137 -8.00 17.48 -8.12
C LYS A 137 -7.94 17.27 -6.62
N THR A 138 -7.22 18.17 -5.94
CA THR A 138 -7.05 18.22 -4.48
C THR A 138 -8.36 18.14 -3.68
N PRO A 139 -9.47 18.83 -4.04
CA PRO A 139 -10.70 18.74 -3.26
C PRO A 139 -11.28 17.31 -3.16
N GLY A 140 -11.16 16.51 -4.22
CA GLY A 140 -11.61 15.12 -4.21
C GLY A 140 -10.84 14.25 -3.22
N ARG A 141 -9.60 14.64 -2.89
CA ARG A 141 -8.76 13.96 -1.89
C ARG A 141 -9.33 14.16 -0.50
N ARG A 142 -9.65 15.41 -0.14
CA ARG A 142 -10.23 15.72 1.17
C ARG A 142 -11.57 15.03 1.36
N LEU A 143 -12.40 14.98 0.33
CA LEU A 143 -13.66 14.22 0.34
C LEU A 143 -13.46 12.72 0.59
N ALA A 144 -12.38 12.12 0.08
CA ALA A 144 -12.07 10.71 0.34
C ALA A 144 -11.65 10.49 1.79
N LEU A 145 -10.79 11.37 2.33
CA LEU A 145 -10.37 11.32 3.73
C LEU A 145 -11.55 11.53 4.69
N ASP A 146 -12.40 12.52 4.43
CA ASP A 146 -13.60 12.78 5.24
C ASP A 146 -14.58 11.60 5.17
N ALA A 147 -14.71 10.95 4.01
CA ALA A 147 -15.52 9.73 3.88
C ALA A 147 -14.95 8.56 4.68
N LEU A 148 -13.62 8.35 4.68
CA LEU A 148 -12.98 7.33 5.51
C LEU A 148 -13.11 7.65 7.00
N ALA A 149 -12.99 8.92 7.39
CA ALA A 149 -13.23 9.36 8.77
C ALA A 149 -14.70 9.19 9.21
N SER A 150 -15.65 9.16 8.27
CA SER A 150 -17.05 8.85 8.61
C SER A 150 -17.31 7.37 8.91
N LEU A 151 -16.40 6.48 8.49
CA LEU A 151 -16.43 5.04 8.80
C LEU A 151 -15.78 4.72 10.14
N ASP A 152 -15.25 5.74 10.83
CA ASP A 152 -14.34 5.57 11.95
C ASP A 152 -15.10 5.12 13.21
N ALA A 153 -14.65 3.99 13.75
CA ALA A 153 -14.95 3.52 15.09
C ALA A 153 -13.66 3.64 15.91
N PRO A 154 -13.73 3.96 17.22
CA PRO A 154 -12.52 4.06 18.04
C PRO A 154 -11.66 2.79 17.90
N ALA A 155 -10.39 2.98 17.54
CA ALA A 155 -9.37 1.94 17.29
C ALA A 155 -9.52 1.11 16.00
N GLN A 156 -9.87 1.73 14.86
CA GLN A 156 -9.88 1.01 13.57
C GLN A 156 -8.47 0.61 13.08
N PRO A 157 -8.29 -0.64 12.59
CA PRO A 157 -7.04 -1.12 12.00
C PRO A 157 -6.78 -0.63 10.56
N LEU A 158 -7.52 0.35 10.06
CA LEU A 158 -7.38 0.84 8.69
C LEU A 158 -6.22 1.84 8.58
N LYS A 159 -5.14 1.46 7.90
CA LYS A 159 -4.05 2.38 7.52
C LYS A 159 -4.42 3.18 6.26
N VAL A 160 -4.42 4.51 6.35
CA VAL A 160 -4.68 5.42 5.22
C VAL A 160 -3.40 6.21 4.90
N LEU A 161 -2.95 6.14 3.65
CA LEU A 161 -1.78 6.87 3.16
C LEU A 161 -2.20 7.91 2.12
N GLU A 162 -1.84 9.16 2.35
CA GLU A 162 -2.03 10.26 1.41
C GLU A 162 -0.74 10.52 0.63
N LEU A 163 -0.78 10.40 -0.71
CA LEU A 163 0.34 10.76 -1.58
C LEU A 163 0.16 12.19 -2.08
N VAL A 164 1.12 13.05 -1.75
CA VAL A 164 1.10 14.47 -2.11
C VAL A 164 2.43 14.89 -2.74
N ALA A 165 2.39 15.97 -3.50
CA ALA A 165 3.60 16.51 -4.12
C ALA A 165 4.58 17.03 -3.05
N ARG A 166 5.89 16.90 -3.32
CA ARG A 166 6.97 17.23 -2.36
C ARG A 166 6.87 18.66 -1.85
N ASP A 167 6.59 19.61 -2.74
CA ASP A 167 6.40 21.04 -2.42
C ASP A 167 5.28 21.29 -1.38
N LYS A 168 4.37 20.34 -1.19
CA LYS A 168 3.24 20.43 -0.25
C LYS A 168 3.39 19.59 1.02
N ALA A 169 4.27 18.58 1.01
CA ALA A 169 4.52 17.70 2.16
C ALA A 169 5.83 17.98 2.86
N CYS A 170 6.83 18.47 2.14
CA CYS A 170 8.17 18.58 2.66
C CYS A 170 8.22 19.75 3.65
N GLU A 171 8.54 19.44 4.91
CA GLU A 171 8.79 20.44 5.95
C GLU A 171 9.95 21.37 5.58
N TYR A 172 10.90 20.86 4.78
CA TYR A 172 12.06 21.59 4.27
C TYR A 172 12.14 21.45 2.74
N PRO A 173 11.31 22.18 1.98
CA PRO A 173 11.24 22.05 0.53
C PRO A 173 12.51 22.54 -0.18
N GLY A 174 13.35 23.31 0.53
CA GLY A 174 14.68 23.79 0.14
C GLY A 174 15.43 24.30 1.36
#